data_AF-A0A7Z6Y2F9-F1
#
_entry.id   AF-A0A7Z6Y2F9-F1
#
_cell.length_a   1.000
_cell.length_b   1.000
_cell.length_c   1.000
_cell.angle_alpha   90.00
_cell.angle_beta   90.00
_cell.angle_gamma   90.00
#
_symmetry.space_group_name_H-M   'P 1'
#
loop_
_entity.id
_entity.type
_entity.pdbx_description
1 polymer ?
#
loop_
_entity_poly.entity_id
_entity_poly.type
_entity_poly.pdbx_seq_one_letter_code
_entity_poly.pdbx_strand_id
1 'polypeptide(L)'
;MKLLSAWNDNILYFGKRSADGSNFVLVAVNLDPHNVQEAHFELPLWEMGLADDAVTSGEDLMTGHRWNWYGKVQWMRIDPAYQPFGIWRIQVAQ
;
A
#
# COMPACT_ATOMS: atom_id res chain seq x y z
N MET A 1 -12.24 0.54 -7.55
CA MET A 1 -10.84 0.06 -7.63
C MET A 1 -10.06 1.07 -8.45
N LYS A 2 -8.90 1.51 -7.99
CA LYS A 2 -8.04 2.47 -8.69
C LYS A 2 -6.61 1.93 -8.73
N LEU A 3 -5.98 1.97 -9.90
CA LEU A 3 -4.55 1.70 -10.03
C LEU A 3 -3.78 2.85 -9.40
N LEU A 4 -2.68 2.53 -8.71
CA LEU A 4 -1.85 3.48 -7.98
C LEU A 4 -0.40 3.33 -8.44
N SER A 5 0.41 4.36 -8.20
CA SER A 5 1.81 4.40 -8.63
C SER A 5 2.69 3.50 -7.76
N ALA A 6 3.36 2.53 -8.40
CA ALA A 6 4.52 1.84 -7.88
C ALA A 6 5.62 1.87 -8.94
N TRP A 7 6.85 2.22 -8.57
CA TRP A 7 7.95 2.37 -9.52
C TRP A 7 8.66 1.04 -9.79
N ASN A 8 7.90 0.02 -10.17
CA ASN A 8 8.38 -1.28 -10.65
C ASN A 8 7.27 -1.97 -11.45
N ASP A 9 7.51 -2.26 -12.73
CA ASP A 9 6.52 -2.87 -13.62
C ASP A 9 6.15 -4.31 -13.25
N ASN A 10 6.96 -4.98 -12.42
CA ASN A 10 6.63 -6.30 -11.87
C ASN A 10 5.74 -6.23 -10.62
N ILE A 11 5.32 -5.03 -10.18
CA ILE A 11 4.40 -4.86 -9.05
C ILE A 11 3.10 -4.21 -9.52
N LEU A 12 2.02 -4.98 -9.48
CA LEU A 12 0.67 -4.44 -9.66
C LEU A 12 0.19 -3.84 -8.34
N TYR A 13 -0.08 -2.54 -8.33
CA TYR A 13 -0.50 -1.83 -7.12
C TYR A 13 -1.84 -1.09 -7.33
N PHE A 14 -2.79 -1.32 -6.43
CA PHE A 14 -4.13 -0.73 -6.52
C PHE A 14 -4.80 -0.53 -5.16
N GLY A 15 -5.75 0.40 -5.12
CA GLY A 15 -6.56 0.72 -3.95
C GLY A 15 -8.04 0.40 -4.13
N LYS A 16 -8.68 0.00 -3.02
CA LYS A 16 -10.13 -0.11 -2.88
C LYS A 16 -10.59 0.62 -1.62
N ARG A 17 -11.50 1.57 -1.80
CA ARG A 17 -12.12 2.33 -0.72
C ARG A 17 -13.62 2.03 -0.66
N SER A 18 -14.17 1.93 0.55
CA SER A 18 -15.61 1.80 0.76
C SER A 18 -16.34 3.07 0.32
N ALA A 19 -17.62 2.94 -0.04
CA ALA A 19 -18.41 4.07 -0.55
C ALA A 19 -18.60 5.19 0.48
N ASP A 20 -18.68 4.84 1.75
CA ASP A 20 -18.74 5.76 2.90
C ASP A 20 -17.36 6.31 3.29
N GLY A 21 -16.28 5.86 2.65
CA GLY A 21 -14.92 6.29 2.91
C GLY A 21 -14.30 5.79 4.22
N SER A 22 -15.01 4.97 5.00
CA SER A 22 -14.60 4.48 6.33
C SER A 22 -13.47 3.44 6.29
N ASN A 23 -13.28 2.77 5.14
CA ASN A 23 -12.28 1.73 4.98
C ASN A 23 -11.52 1.91 3.66
N PHE A 24 -10.20 1.85 3.73
CA PHE A 24 -9.33 1.95 2.56
C PHE A 24 -8.26 0.86 2.62
N VAL A 25 -8.31 -0.05 1.65
CA VAL A 25 -7.36 -1.15 1.48
C VAL A 25 -6.49 -0.89 0.25
N LEU A 26 -5.20 -1.06 0.44
CA LEU A 26 -4.15 -1.06 -0.57
C LEU A 26 -3.70 -2.49 -0.82
N VAL A 27 -3.48 -2.83 -2.08
CA VAL A 27 -3.04 -4.16 -2.50
C VAL A 27 -1.89 -4.01 -3.48
N ALA A 28 -0.75 -4.64 -3.16
CA ALA A 28 0.39 -4.78 -4.06
C ALA A 28 0.63 -6.27 -4.35
N VAL A 29 0.84 -6.64 -5.61
CA VAL A 29 1.05 -8.03 -6.03
C VAL A 29 2.32 -8.10 -6.87
N ASN A 30 3.22 -9.02 -6.52
CA ASN A 30 4.38 -9.34 -7.34
C ASN A 30 3.92 -10.22 -8.52
N LEU A 31 4.20 -9.77 -9.74
CA LEU A 31 3.87 -10.45 -11.00
C LEU A 31 4.96 -11.45 -11.43
N ASP A 32 6.15 -11.37 -10.83
CA ASP A 32 7.24 -12.33 -11.00
C ASP A 32 7.13 -13.44 -9.93
N PRO A 33 6.81 -14.69 -10.31
CA PRO A 33 6.65 -15.78 -9.34
C PRO A 33 7.98 -16.34 -8.82
N HIS A 34 9.12 -15.87 -9.31
CA HIS A 34 10.43 -16.44 -9.02
C HIS A 34 11.34 -15.48 -8.27
N ASN A 35 11.29 -14.18 -8.57
CA ASN A 35 12.21 -13.20 -8.01
C ASN A 35 11.53 -12.24 -7.03
N VAL A 36 12.29 -11.85 -6.00
CA VAL A 36 11.91 -10.76 -5.10
C VAL A 36 11.82 -9.46 -5.90
N GLN A 37 10.75 -8.70 -5.65
CA GLN A 37 10.56 -7.38 -6.25
C GLN A 37 10.48 -6.31 -5.16
N GLU A 38 11.07 -5.16 -5.45
CA GLU A 38 11.10 -3.99 -4.56
C GLU A 38 10.63 -2.77 -5.34
N ALA A 39 9.95 -1.86 -4.66
CA ALA A 39 9.51 -0.62 -5.27
C ALA A 39 9.32 0.47 -4.23
N HIS A 40 9.58 1.69 -4.65
CA HIS A 40 8.88 2.82 -4.06
C HIS A 40 7.42 2.81 -4.53
N PHE A 41 6.51 3.35 -3.72
CA PHE A 41 5.11 3.49 -4.09
C PHE A 41 4.45 4.68 -3.39
N GLU A 42 3.32 5.12 -3.92
CA GLU A 42 2.57 6.24 -3.36
C GLU A 42 1.42 5.76 -2.47
N LEU A 43 1.32 6.35 -1.27
CA LEU A 43 0.08 6.33 -0.51
C LEU A 43 -0.90 7.32 -1.15
N PRO A 44 -2.17 6.92 -1.34
CA PRO A 44 -3.19 7.75 -1.97
C PRO A 44 -3.72 8.84 -1.02
N LEU A 45 -2.84 9.68 -0.49
CA LEU A 45 -3.16 10.73 0.49
C LEU A 45 -4.20 11.72 -0.06
N TRP A 46 -4.16 12.01 -1.36
CA TRP A 46 -5.12 12.88 -2.04
C TRP A 46 -6.55 12.31 -2.04
N GLU A 47 -6.72 10.99 -2.07
CA GLU A 47 -8.06 10.38 -1.95
C GLU A 47 -8.62 10.61 -0.54
N MET A 48 -7.75 10.72 0.45
CA MET A 48 -8.10 10.97 1.85
C MET A 48 -8.19 12.47 2.18
N GLY A 49 -7.91 13.36 1.22
CA GLY A 49 -7.87 14.81 1.44
C GLY A 49 -6.68 15.26 2.31
N LEU A 50 -5.61 14.48 2.35
CA LEU A 50 -4.41 14.74 3.14
C LEU A 50 -3.32 15.40 2.31
N ALA A 51 -2.42 16.14 2.98
CA ALA A 51 -1.21 16.69 2.38
C ALA A 51 -0.17 15.58 2.10
N ASP A 52 0.76 15.84 1.19
CA ASP A 52 1.79 14.88 0.76
C ASP A 52 2.80 14.51 1.86
N ASP A 53 2.86 15.28 2.95
CA ASP A 53 3.69 15.05 4.13
C ASP A 53 2.91 14.49 5.33
N ALA A 54 1.61 14.19 5.15
CA ALA A 54 0.75 13.71 6.23
C ALA A 54 1.19 12.34 6.77
N VAL A 55 0.79 12.07 8.02
CA VAL A 55 1.01 10.78 8.67
C VAL A 55 -0.25 9.92 8.52
N THR A 56 -0.05 8.65 8.18
CA THR A 56 -1.12 7.65 8.12
C THR A 56 -0.77 6.47 9.00
N SER A 57 -1.78 5.79 9.54
CA SER A 57 -1.57 4.49 10.18
C SER A 57 -1.88 3.38 9.18
N GLY A 58 -0.97 2.41 9.10
CA GLY A 58 -1.06 1.21 8.28
C GLY A 58 -1.25 -0.02 9.16
N GLU A 59 -2.09 -0.94 8.71
CA GLU A 59 -2.25 -2.27 9.26
C GLU A 59 -1.98 -3.30 8.16
N ASP A 60 -1.01 -4.18 8.36
CA ASP A 60 -0.83 -5.37 7.53
C ASP A 60 -1.96 -6.36 7.82
N LEU A 61 -2.77 -6.66 6.81
CA LEU A 61 -3.95 -7.51 6.99
C LEU A 61 -3.64 -9.01 7.02
N MET A 62 -2.39 -9.40 6.76
CA MET A 62 -1.92 -10.79 6.87
C MET A 62 -1.36 -11.09 8.26
N THR A 63 -0.71 -10.10 8.89
CA THR A 63 -0.04 -10.27 10.19
C THR A 63 -0.70 -9.52 11.34
N GLY A 64 -1.56 -8.54 11.06
CA GLY A 64 -2.13 -7.63 12.06
C GLY A 64 -1.14 -6.60 12.59
N HIS A 65 0.10 -6.58 12.09
CA HIS A 65 1.10 -5.61 12.50
C HIS A 65 0.68 -4.19 12.09
N ARG A 66 0.94 -3.20 12.95
CA ARG A 66 0.52 -1.81 12.76
C ARG A 66 1.68 -0.87 12.94
N TRP A 67 1.74 0.15 12.10
CA TRP A 67 2.77 1.18 12.13
C TRP A 67 2.26 2.48 11.51
N ASN A 68 3.07 3.54 11.62
CA ASN A 68 2.80 4.81 10.95
C ASN A 68 3.66 4.94 9.70
N TRP A 69 3.05 5.40 8.62
CA TRP A 69 3.73 5.87 7.42
C TRP A 69 3.77 7.39 7.41
N TYR A 70 4.91 7.92 6.97
CA TYR A 70 5.18 9.36 6.96
C TYR A 70 5.34 9.81 5.52
N GLY A 71 4.49 10.75 5.11
CA GLY A 71 4.47 11.29 3.77
C GLY A 71 3.97 10.31 2.71
N LYS A 72 3.97 10.81 1.48
CA LYS A 72 3.33 10.15 0.34
C LYS A 72 4.10 8.95 -0.17
N VAL A 73 5.43 9.01 -0.20
CA VAL A 73 6.27 7.98 -0.84
C VAL A 73 6.78 7.00 0.21
N GLN A 74 6.47 5.72 0.00
CA GLN A 74 6.91 4.61 0.84
C GLN A 74 7.75 3.63 0.03
N TRP A 75 8.33 2.64 0.69
CA TRP A 75 9.08 1.56 0.06
C TRP A 75 8.54 0.20 0.50
N MET A 76 8.50 -0.75 -0.43
CA MET A 76 8.09 -2.13 -0.18
C MET A 76 9.07 -3.13 -0.78
N ARG A 77 9.08 -4.33 -0.20
CA ARG A 77 9.74 -5.54 -0.71
C ARG A 77 8.75 -6.70 -0.64
N ILE A 78 8.55 -7.40 -1.75
CA ILE A 78 7.65 -8.55 -1.86
C ILE A 78 8.45 -9.78 -2.30
N ASP A 79 8.51 -10.78 -1.43
CA ASP A 79 9.20 -12.03 -1.68
C ASP A 79 8.19 -13.12 -2.08
N PRO A 80 8.18 -13.59 -3.35
CA PRO A 80 7.20 -14.57 -3.82
C PRO A 80 7.34 -15.94 -3.16
N ALA A 81 8.50 -16.26 -2.56
CA ALA A 81 8.70 -17.51 -1.84
C ALA A 81 8.00 -17.52 -0.47
N TYR A 82 7.72 -16.33 0.10
CA TYR A 82 7.05 -16.18 1.38
C TYR A 82 5.62 -15.67 1.23
N GLN A 83 5.45 -14.53 0.58
CA GLN A 83 4.16 -13.88 0.37
C GLN A 83 4.19 -13.03 -0.91
N PRO A 84 3.57 -13.48 -2.01
CA PRO A 84 3.65 -12.81 -3.32
C PRO A 84 2.82 -11.52 -3.41
N PHE A 85 2.35 -10.99 -2.28
CA PHE A 85 1.54 -9.78 -2.21
C PHE A 85 1.68 -9.08 -0.85
N GLY A 86 1.31 -7.81 -0.81
CA GLY A 86 1.05 -7.04 0.40
C GLY A 86 -0.39 -6.52 0.38
N ILE A 87 -1.08 -6.64 1.52
CA ILE A 87 -2.42 -6.07 1.69
C ILE A 87 -2.41 -5.25 2.97
N TRP A 88 -2.66 -3.95 2.82
CA TRP A 88 -2.63 -3.01 3.93
C TRP A 88 -3.94 -2.25 4.02
N ARG A 89 -4.45 -2.08 5.24
CA ARG A 89 -5.46 -1.06 5.52
C ARG A 89 -4.77 0.24 5.91
N ILE A 90 -5.24 1.36 5.37
CA ILE A 90 -4.79 2.68 5.76
C ILE A 90 -5.92 3.53 6.33
N GLN A 91 -5.55 4.40 7.25
CA GLN A 91 -6.42 5.41 7.85
C GLN A 91 -5.59 6.62 8.28
N VAL A 92 -6.25 7.74 8.53
CA VAL A 92 -5.61 8.94 9.08
C VAL A 92 -4.95 8.56 10.41
N ALA A 93 -3.71 8.98 10.63
CA ALA A 93 -3.07 8.78 11.93
C ALA A 93 -3.83 9.59 12.99
N GLN A 94 -4.04 9.00 14.17
CA GLN A 94 -4.64 9.67 15.32
C GLN A 94 -3.67 10.63 15.99
#